data_AF-B5IJA4-F1
#
_entry.id   AF-B5IJA4-F1
#
_cell.length_a   1.000
_cell.length_b   1.000
_cell.length_c   1.000
_cell.angle_alpha   90.00
_cell.angle_beta   90.00
_cell.angle_gamma   90.00
#
_symmetry.space_group_name_H-M   'P 1'
#
loop_
_entity.id
_entity.type
_entity.pdbx_description
1 polymer ?
#
loop_
_entity_poly.entity_id
_entity_poly.type
_entity_poly.pdbx_seq_one_letter_code
_entity_poly.pdbx_strand_id
1 'polypeptide(L)'
;MAGSALLLFSAVSAVPSAALAEVLVKAQGRCKLVSGGYEAFNGHCTFKHKQAGNTDAFVVKLDDGTDFIFRGPSPQALSVQTYRGIVNVKHNTKNDHDVFVWQDGEKRRLSVKLDHVQNPNARFDDDSSKANVAAIAGGAAAVALLGAIIAGQNSQAAPEPARVGAPVSELQSLLGARGSSAEAELTRRSYSYRGGDQLGDSAFTYWQQPRTNNCVAVRTTDGRYQSITYTEAQRCR
;
A
#
# COMPACT_ATOMS: atom_id res chain seq x y z
N MET A 1 -19.77 -65.88 -19.33
CA MET A 1 -19.39 -64.53 -19.82
C MET A 1 -20.23 -63.52 -19.04
N ALA A 2 -19.70 -62.93 -17.97
CA ALA A 2 -20.41 -61.93 -17.17
C ALA A 2 -19.57 -60.65 -17.18
N GLY A 3 -20.09 -59.61 -17.83
CA GLY A 3 -19.42 -58.34 -18.04
C GLY A 3 -19.38 -57.52 -16.76
N SER A 4 -18.19 -57.05 -16.39
CA SER A 4 -17.97 -56.12 -15.30
C SER A 4 -18.33 -54.70 -15.73
N ALA A 5 -19.32 -54.10 -15.09
CA ALA A 5 -19.69 -52.70 -15.28
C ALA A 5 -18.78 -51.80 -14.43
N LEU A 6 -17.92 -51.02 -15.08
CA LEU A 6 -17.12 -49.96 -14.46
C LEU A 6 -18.02 -48.76 -14.14
N LEU A 7 -18.25 -48.49 -12.86
CA LEU A 7 -18.86 -47.25 -12.38
C LEU A 7 -17.82 -46.12 -12.39
N LEU A 8 -17.97 -45.19 -13.34
CA LEU A 8 -17.23 -43.94 -13.38
C LEU A 8 -17.78 -43.00 -12.30
N PHE A 9 -17.07 -42.89 -11.17
CA PHE A 9 -17.31 -41.84 -10.19
C PHE A 9 -16.85 -40.50 -10.76
N SER A 10 -17.80 -39.65 -11.15
CA SER A 10 -17.54 -38.25 -11.49
C SER A 10 -17.12 -37.50 -10.22
N ALA A 11 -15.84 -37.16 -10.10
CA ALA A 11 -15.33 -36.29 -9.05
C ALA A 11 -15.87 -34.86 -9.29
N VAL A 12 -16.86 -34.45 -8.49
CA VAL A 12 -17.28 -33.05 -8.39
C VAL A 12 -16.19 -32.30 -7.64
N SER A 13 -15.35 -31.55 -8.36
CA SER A 13 -14.40 -30.62 -7.76
C SER A 13 -15.17 -29.44 -7.16
N ALA A 14 -15.29 -29.44 -5.83
CA ALA A 14 -15.76 -28.27 -5.09
C ALA A 14 -14.78 -27.12 -5.34
N VAL A 15 -15.24 -26.10 -6.07
CA VAL A 15 -14.50 -24.84 -6.21
C VAL A 15 -14.47 -24.19 -4.81
N PRO A 16 -13.29 -23.97 -4.19
CA PRO A 16 -13.23 -23.28 -2.91
C PRO A 16 -13.79 -21.87 -3.11
N SER A 17 -14.90 -21.57 -2.44
CA SER A 17 -15.45 -20.22 -2.40
C SER A 17 -14.36 -19.30 -1.83
N ALA A 18 -13.94 -18.30 -2.61
CA ALA A 18 -13.08 -17.26 -2.11
C ALA A 18 -13.77 -16.64 -0.88
N ALA A 19 -13.24 -16.91 0.31
CA ALA A 19 -13.79 -16.39 1.55
C ALA A 19 -13.86 -14.87 1.43
N LEU A 20 -15.07 -14.31 1.47
CA LEU A 20 -15.26 -12.87 1.41
C LEU A 20 -14.56 -12.25 2.62
N ALA A 21 -13.74 -11.23 2.39
CA ALA A 21 -13.07 -10.52 3.47
C ALA A 21 -14.09 -9.71 4.28
N GLU A 22 -14.39 -10.16 5.49
CA GLU A 22 -15.24 -9.45 6.44
C GLU A 22 -14.44 -8.29 7.07
N VAL A 23 -15.09 -7.13 7.22
CA VAL A 23 -14.49 -5.98 7.90
C VAL A 23 -14.93 -6.01 9.36
N LEU A 24 -14.03 -6.39 10.25
CA LEU A 24 -14.29 -6.50 11.68
C LEU A 24 -14.29 -5.13 12.38
N VAL A 25 -13.39 -4.23 11.95
CA VAL A 25 -13.28 -2.87 12.49
C VAL A 25 -13.04 -1.90 11.36
N LYS A 26 -13.70 -0.75 11.42
CA LYS A 26 -13.40 0.43 10.60
C LYS A 26 -13.41 1.65 11.51
N ALA A 27 -12.33 2.41 11.53
CA ALA A 27 -12.19 3.54 12.44
C ALA A 27 -11.36 4.67 11.83
N GLN A 28 -11.51 5.86 12.39
CA GLN A 28 -10.59 6.98 12.22
C GLN A 28 -9.83 7.19 13.53
N GLY A 29 -8.63 7.75 13.43
CA GLY A 29 -7.76 7.90 14.58
C GLY A 29 -6.55 8.79 14.35
N ARG A 30 -5.62 8.71 15.29
CA ARG A 30 -4.31 9.36 15.28
C ARG A 30 -3.22 8.33 15.12
N CYS A 31 -2.34 8.55 14.16
CA CYS A 31 -1.22 7.67 13.87
C CYS A 31 0.11 8.40 14.06
N LYS A 32 1.09 7.67 14.57
CA LYS A 32 2.49 8.12 14.67
C LYS A 32 3.42 7.05 14.13
N LEU A 33 4.19 7.39 13.09
CA LEU A 33 5.22 6.53 12.51
C LEU A 33 6.60 7.01 12.96
N VAL A 34 7.40 6.09 13.49
CA VAL A 34 8.81 6.31 13.79
C VAL A 34 9.66 5.40 12.88
N SER A 35 10.64 5.97 12.18
CA SER A 35 11.62 5.26 11.36
C SER A 35 13.03 5.60 11.81
N GLY A 36 13.84 4.59 12.12
CA GLY A 36 15.25 4.82 12.50
C GLY A 36 15.41 5.70 13.74
N GLY A 37 14.37 5.82 14.59
CA GLY A 37 14.35 6.70 15.76
C GLY A 37 13.71 8.08 15.54
N TYR A 38 13.38 8.45 14.31
CA TYR A 38 12.80 9.75 13.97
C TYR A 38 11.30 9.66 13.69
N GLU A 39 10.56 10.72 14.05
CA GLU A 39 9.13 10.84 13.72
C GLU A 39 8.97 11.11 12.21
N ALA A 40 8.58 10.07 11.47
CA ALA A 40 8.35 10.12 10.04
C ALA A 40 6.92 10.58 9.69
N PHE A 41 5.97 10.37 10.62
CA PHE A 41 4.60 10.84 10.49
C PHE A 41 3.96 11.03 11.88
N ASN A 42 3.12 12.06 12.01
CA ASN A 42 2.27 12.27 13.18
C ASN A 42 1.02 13.06 12.78
N GLY A 43 -0.10 12.38 12.68
CA GLY A 43 -1.31 12.95 12.10
C GLY A 43 -2.52 12.05 12.22
N HIS A 44 -3.52 12.31 11.41
CA HIS A 44 -4.74 11.51 11.33
C HIS A 44 -4.54 10.30 10.41
N CYS A 45 -5.37 9.29 10.62
CA CYS A 45 -5.35 8.08 9.81
C CYS A 45 -6.70 7.36 9.85
N THR A 46 -6.91 6.49 8.87
CA THR A 46 -7.99 5.49 8.88
C THR A 46 -7.42 4.11 9.19
N PHE A 47 -8.18 3.34 9.95
CA PHE A 47 -7.83 1.99 10.37
C PHE A 47 -8.93 1.03 9.96
N LYS A 48 -8.55 -0.12 9.40
CA LYS A 48 -9.45 -1.24 9.17
C LYS A 48 -8.82 -2.53 9.65
N HIS A 49 -9.56 -3.30 10.43
CA HIS A 49 -9.24 -4.70 10.70
C HIS A 49 -10.20 -5.57 9.91
N LYS A 50 -9.66 -6.49 9.12
CA LYS A 50 -10.41 -7.40 8.27
C LYS A 50 -9.98 -8.83 8.52
N GLN A 51 -10.90 -9.76 8.30
CA GLN A 51 -10.62 -11.18 8.35
C GLN A 51 -11.19 -11.86 7.11
N ALA A 52 -10.36 -12.67 6.45
CA ALA A 52 -10.74 -13.48 5.30
C ALA A 52 -10.38 -14.94 5.60
N GLY A 53 -11.35 -15.73 6.05
CA GLY A 53 -11.10 -17.07 6.58
C GLY A 53 -10.13 -17.01 7.78
N ASN A 54 -8.99 -17.68 7.67
CA ASN A 54 -7.96 -17.73 8.72
C ASN A 54 -6.85 -16.68 8.51
N THR A 55 -7.13 -15.58 7.82
CA THR A 55 -6.14 -14.51 7.59
C THR A 55 -6.68 -13.19 8.12
N ASP A 56 -5.94 -12.61 9.04
CA ASP A 56 -6.13 -11.25 9.53
C ASP A 56 -5.40 -10.25 8.64
N ALA A 57 -6.03 -9.09 8.44
CA ALA A 57 -5.43 -7.95 7.75
C ALA A 57 -5.75 -6.65 8.48
N PHE A 58 -4.71 -5.94 8.91
CA PHE A 58 -4.79 -4.57 9.43
C PHE A 58 -4.36 -3.60 8.34
N VAL A 59 -5.28 -2.74 7.91
CA VAL A 59 -5.04 -1.71 6.90
C VAL A 59 -5.04 -0.36 7.59
N VAL A 60 -3.88 0.29 7.60
CA VAL A 60 -3.71 1.63 8.17
C VAL A 60 -3.38 2.57 7.03
N LYS A 61 -4.24 3.56 6.80
CA LYS A 61 -3.99 4.61 5.81
C LYS A 61 -3.73 5.91 6.53
N LEU A 62 -2.53 6.43 6.38
CA LEU A 62 -2.14 7.72 6.91
C LEU A 62 -2.67 8.83 6.00
N ASP A 63 -2.93 10.00 6.57
CA ASP A 63 -3.45 11.14 5.80
C ASP A 63 -2.43 11.74 4.82
N ASP A 64 -1.15 11.38 4.96
CA ASP A 64 -0.11 11.68 3.96
C ASP A 64 -0.20 10.76 2.71
N GLY A 65 -1.12 9.79 2.72
CA GLY A 65 -1.33 8.84 1.64
C GLY A 65 -0.50 7.56 1.75
N THR A 66 0.30 7.40 2.80
CA THR A 66 1.01 6.15 3.07
C THR A 66 0.03 5.08 3.56
N ASP A 67 0.04 3.92 2.89
CA ASP A 67 -0.80 2.77 3.23
C ASP A 67 0.06 1.62 3.77
N PHE A 68 -0.25 1.15 4.98
CA PHE A 68 0.30 -0.07 5.55
C PHE A 68 -0.74 -1.18 5.55
N ILE A 69 -0.34 -2.37 5.10
CA ILE A 69 -1.17 -3.55 5.11
C ILE A 69 -0.42 -4.67 5.82
N PHE A 70 -0.75 -4.87 7.09
CA PHE A 70 -0.19 -5.95 7.91
C PHE A 70 -1.08 -7.18 7.77
N ARG A 71 -0.53 -8.32 7.32
CA ARG A 71 -1.31 -9.55 7.09
C ARG A 71 -0.66 -10.77 7.72
N GLY A 72 -1.48 -11.70 8.18
CA GLY A 72 -0.99 -12.96 8.71
C GLY A 72 -2.10 -13.90 9.15
N PRO A 73 -1.78 -15.12 9.56
CA PRO A 73 -2.76 -16.10 10.03
C PRO A 73 -3.43 -15.72 11.36
N SER A 74 -2.86 -14.76 12.10
CA SER A 74 -3.46 -14.20 13.30
C SER A 74 -2.86 -12.80 13.59
N PRO A 75 -3.45 -12.01 14.51
CA PRO A 75 -2.90 -10.72 14.93
C PRO A 75 -1.51 -10.82 15.58
N GLN A 76 -1.07 -12.01 16.00
CA GLN A 76 0.25 -12.24 16.60
C GLN A 76 1.32 -12.62 15.57
N ALA A 77 0.92 -12.99 14.36
CA ALA A 77 1.80 -13.50 13.31
C ALA A 77 1.67 -12.67 12.03
N LEU A 78 1.87 -11.36 12.13
CA LEU A 78 1.71 -10.45 11.00
C LEU A 78 3.00 -10.27 10.19
N SER A 79 2.84 -9.87 8.94
CA SER A 79 3.90 -9.50 8.00
C SER A 79 3.51 -8.27 7.19
N VAL A 80 4.51 -7.55 6.68
CA VAL A 80 4.31 -6.39 5.80
C VAL A 80 5.27 -6.48 4.61
N GLN A 81 4.76 -6.18 3.41
CA GLN A 81 5.60 -6.03 2.23
C GLN A 81 6.31 -4.68 2.29
N THR A 82 7.63 -4.71 2.19
CA THR A 82 8.49 -3.53 2.09
C THR A 82 9.23 -3.55 0.77
N TYR A 83 9.98 -2.49 0.49
CA TYR A 83 10.85 -2.44 -0.68
C TYR A 83 11.98 -3.49 -0.63
N ARG A 84 12.40 -3.94 0.57
CA ARG A 84 13.42 -4.99 0.73
C ARG A 84 12.83 -6.41 0.75
N GLY A 85 11.52 -6.54 0.64
CA GLY A 85 10.80 -7.81 0.74
C GLY A 85 9.82 -7.85 1.91
N ILE A 86 9.27 -9.03 2.15
CA ILE A 86 8.31 -9.28 3.23
C ILE A 86 9.07 -9.42 4.55
N VAL A 87 8.64 -8.68 5.56
CA VAL A 87 9.22 -8.74 6.90
C VAL A 87 8.16 -9.01 7.95
N ASN A 88 8.56 -9.67 9.03
CA ASN A 88 7.69 -9.95 10.15
C ASN A 88 7.36 -8.68 10.95
N VAL A 89 6.13 -8.62 11.43
CA VAL A 89 5.58 -7.49 12.17
C VAL A 89 5.16 -7.97 13.55
N LYS A 90 5.74 -7.37 14.58
CA LYS A 90 5.28 -7.56 15.95
C LYS A 90 4.15 -6.58 16.23
N HIS A 91 2.98 -7.11 16.51
CA HIS A 91 1.81 -6.36 16.90
C HIS A 91 1.60 -6.43 18.42
N ASN A 92 1.26 -5.31 19.04
CA ASN A 92 1.01 -5.19 20.46
C ASN A 92 -0.14 -4.23 20.71
N THR A 93 -1.29 -4.77 21.11
CA THR A 93 -2.45 -3.99 21.51
C THR A 93 -2.23 -3.44 22.91
N LYS A 94 -2.28 -2.11 23.05
CA LYS A 94 -2.30 -1.40 24.33
C LYS A 94 -3.73 -0.99 24.68
N ASN A 95 -3.91 -0.51 25.89
CA ASN A 95 -5.23 -0.11 26.39
C ASN A 95 -5.88 1.00 25.55
N ASP A 96 -5.08 1.88 24.93
CA ASP A 96 -5.57 3.05 24.19
C ASP A 96 -5.05 3.15 22.74
N HIS A 97 -4.14 2.26 22.31
CA HIS A 97 -3.60 2.27 20.95
C HIS A 97 -2.99 0.91 20.56
N ASP A 98 -2.95 0.61 19.28
CA ASP A 98 -2.20 -0.52 18.74
C ASP A 98 -0.77 -0.08 18.35
N VAL A 99 0.19 -1.00 18.48
CA VAL A 99 1.58 -0.76 18.09
C VAL A 99 2.05 -1.86 17.16
N PHE A 100 2.47 -1.47 15.96
CA PHE A 100 3.08 -2.33 14.95
C PHE A 100 4.57 -2.02 14.84
N VAL A 101 5.43 -3.04 14.96
CA VAL A 101 6.89 -2.88 14.90
C VAL A 101 7.46 -3.85 13.88
N TRP A 102 8.28 -3.35 12.96
CA TRP A 102 9.00 -4.18 11.98
C TRP A 102 10.42 -3.63 11.75
N GLN A 103 11.23 -4.39 11.02
CA GLN A 103 12.58 -3.98 10.63
C GLN A 103 12.78 -4.23 9.14
N ASP A 104 13.08 -3.18 8.38
CA ASP A 104 13.27 -3.22 6.91
C ASP A 104 14.60 -2.59 6.47
N GLY A 105 15.63 -2.79 7.30
CA GLY A 105 16.87 -2.02 7.26
C GLY A 105 16.90 -0.93 8.33
N GLU A 106 15.74 -0.48 8.77
CA GLU A 106 15.56 0.42 9.91
C GLU A 106 14.50 -0.12 10.85
N LYS A 107 14.63 0.22 12.13
CA LYS A 107 13.56 -0.05 13.10
C LYS A 107 12.38 0.87 12.80
N ARG A 108 11.23 0.26 12.55
CA ARG A 108 9.97 0.94 12.24
C ARG A 108 8.97 0.68 13.35
N ARG A 109 8.23 1.72 13.74
CA ARG A 109 7.17 1.64 14.74
C ARG A 109 6.00 2.52 14.34
N LEU A 110 4.85 1.91 14.07
CA LEU A 110 3.59 2.60 13.83
C LEU A 110 2.69 2.43 15.06
N SER A 111 2.29 3.55 15.67
CA SER A 111 1.31 3.58 16.77
C SER A 111 -0.01 4.10 16.22
N VAL A 112 -1.12 3.42 16.50
CA VAL A 112 -2.46 3.75 15.99
C VAL A 112 -3.43 3.87 17.16
N LYS A 113 -3.88 5.09 17.44
CA LYS A 113 -4.91 5.37 18.44
C LYS A 113 -6.23 5.61 17.74
N LEU A 114 -7.27 4.87 18.10
CA LEU A 114 -8.60 4.99 17.49
C LEU A 114 -9.43 6.02 18.26
N ASP A 115 -9.99 6.99 17.54
CA ASP A 115 -10.84 8.05 18.14
C ASP A 115 -12.32 7.76 17.90
N HIS A 116 -12.66 7.30 16.70
CA HIS A 116 -14.03 6.97 16.31
C HIS A 116 -14.08 5.60 15.63
N VAL A 117 -14.62 4.60 16.35
CA VAL A 117 -14.92 3.28 15.78
C VAL A 117 -16.28 3.35 15.10
N GLN A 118 -16.30 3.24 13.77
CA GLN A 118 -17.53 3.12 13.00
C GLN A 118 -18.02 1.68 13.07
N ASN A 119 -19.30 1.48 13.35
CA ASN A 119 -19.92 0.16 13.25
C ASN A 119 -19.86 -0.31 11.78
N PRO A 120 -19.11 -1.38 11.46
CA PRO A 120 -18.99 -1.87 10.09
C PRO A 120 -20.31 -2.42 9.53
N ASN A 121 -21.29 -2.73 10.40
CA ASN A 121 -22.62 -3.25 10.05
C ASN A 121 -23.70 -2.17 9.99
N ALA A 122 -23.37 -0.88 10.14
CA ALA A 122 -24.34 0.18 9.97
C ALA A 122 -24.79 0.25 8.50
N ARG A 123 -25.99 -0.28 8.21
CA ARG A 123 -26.70 0.00 6.96
C ARG A 123 -27.29 1.40 7.07
N PHE A 124 -26.91 2.27 6.15
CA PHE A 124 -27.64 3.51 5.92
C PHE A 124 -28.58 3.23 4.77
N ASP A 125 -29.89 3.21 5.04
CA ASP A 125 -30.90 3.15 3.99
C ASP A 125 -30.89 4.50 3.26
N ASP A 126 -30.10 4.60 2.19
CA ASP A 126 -30.17 5.73 1.26
C ASP A 126 -31.36 5.51 0.32
N ASP A 127 -32.55 5.94 0.72
CA ASP A 127 -33.67 6.19 -0.20
C ASP A 127 -33.29 7.35 -1.14
N SER A 128 -32.50 7.04 -2.16
CA SER A 128 -32.24 7.95 -3.26
C SER A 128 -33.45 7.97 -4.18
N SER A 129 -34.33 8.93 -3.92
CA SER A 129 -35.39 9.33 -4.83
C SER A 129 -34.83 9.74 -6.20
N LYS A 130 -35.36 9.07 -7.24
CA LYS A 130 -35.46 9.42 -8.67
C LYS A 130 -34.25 9.15 -9.59
N ALA A 131 -34.42 8.14 -10.45
CA ALA A 131 -34.88 8.40 -11.82
C ALA A 131 -35.46 7.11 -12.44
N ASN A 132 -36.68 7.21 -12.98
CA ASN A 132 -37.28 6.19 -13.82
C ASN A 132 -36.41 5.99 -15.06
N VAL A 133 -35.65 4.90 -15.12
CA VAL A 133 -35.18 4.34 -16.39
C VAL A 133 -36.09 3.16 -16.69
N ALA A 134 -36.98 3.43 -17.64
CA ALA A 134 -37.88 2.44 -18.21
C ALA A 134 -37.11 1.21 -18.70
N ALA A 135 -37.68 0.05 -18.41
CA ALA A 135 -37.64 -1.18 -19.20
C ALA A 135 -36.27 -1.67 -19.73
N ILE A 136 -35.74 -2.69 -19.07
CA ILE A 136 -35.20 -3.85 -19.79
C ILE A 136 -35.64 -5.11 -19.04
N ALA A 137 -36.92 -5.44 -19.26
CA ALA A 137 -37.43 -6.77 -19.00
C ALA A 137 -37.06 -7.66 -20.19
N GLY A 138 -36.39 -8.79 -19.91
CA GLY A 138 -36.48 -10.06 -20.63
C GLY A 138 -36.16 -10.08 -22.13
N GLY A 139 -35.11 -10.82 -22.51
CA GLY A 139 -35.00 -11.33 -23.88
C GLY A 139 -33.59 -11.73 -24.28
N ALA A 140 -33.41 -13.01 -24.62
CA ALA A 140 -32.20 -13.57 -25.20
C ALA A 140 -31.95 -13.03 -26.62
N ALA A 141 -30.68 -12.76 -26.96
CA ALA A 141 -30.11 -12.98 -28.30
C ALA A 141 -28.59 -12.70 -28.32
N ALA A 142 -27.83 -13.63 -28.86
CA ALA A 142 -26.40 -13.53 -29.17
C ALA A 142 -26.14 -12.62 -30.40
N VAL A 143 -24.91 -12.09 -30.53
CA VAL A 143 -24.05 -11.92 -31.74
C VAL A 143 -22.76 -11.20 -31.27
N ALA A 144 -21.59 -11.85 -31.17
CA ALA A 144 -20.45 -11.91 -32.13
C ALA A 144 -19.94 -10.50 -32.58
N LEU A 145 -18.68 -10.07 -32.52
CA LEU A 145 -17.35 -10.62 -32.85
C LEU A 145 -16.30 -9.67 -32.24
N LEU A 146 -15.09 -10.16 -31.97
CA LEU A 146 -13.80 -9.63 -32.44
C LEU A 146 -12.66 -10.42 -31.79
N GLY A 147 -11.94 -11.19 -32.61
CA GLY A 147 -10.65 -11.74 -32.25
C GLY A 147 -9.55 -10.68 -32.36
N ALA A 148 -8.58 -10.76 -31.46
CA ALA A 148 -7.23 -10.25 -31.68
C ALA A 148 -6.25 -11.16 -30.92
N ILE A 149 -5.23 -11.59 -31.64
CA ILE A 149 -4.16 -12.50 -31.24
C ILE A 149 -2.97 -11.62 -30.79
N ILE A 150 -2.09 -12.20 -29.96
CA ILE A 150 -0.69 -11.79 -29.69
C ILE A 150 -0.49 -10.63 -28.68
N ALA A 151 0.13 -10.94 -27.54
CA ALA A 151 1.47 -10.44 -27.18
C ALA A 151 1.83 -10.85 -25.75
N GLY A 152 3.04 -11.40 -25.58
CA GLY A 152 3.60 -11.66 -24.26
C GLY A 152 3.55 -10.40 -23.41
N GLN A 153 2.97 -10.53 -22.22
CA GLN A 153 2.90 -9.46 -21.24
C GLN A 153 4.31 -9.20 -20.74
N ASN A 154 4.99 -8.27 -21.41
CA ASN A 154 6.15 -7.62 -20.86
C ASN A 154 5.66 -6.86 -19.63
N SER A 155 6.00 -7.36 -18.44
CA SER A 155 5.70 -6.73 -17.14
C SER A 155 6.46 -5.42 -17.00
N GLN A 156 6.06 -4.41 -17.75
CA GLN A 156 6.43 -3.04 -17.46
C GLN A 156 5.49 -2.60 -16.34
N ALA A 157 6.01 -2.64 -15.12
CA ALA A 157 5.36 -2.07 -13.95
C ALA A 157 4.92 -0.65 -14.32
N ALA A 158 3.60 -0.43 -14.39
CA ALA A 158 3.06 0.91 -14.51
C ALA A 158 3.65 1.77 -13.38
N PRO A 159 4.00 3.04 -13.63
CA PRO A 159 4.50 3.91 -12.58
C PRO A 159 3.51 3.91 -11.42
N GLU A 160 3.95 3.44 -10.25
CA GLU A 160 3.16 3.50 -9.03
C GLU A 160 2.79 4.98 -8.79
N PRO A 161 1.52 5.31 -8.50
CA PRO A 161 1.15 6.69 -8.23
C PRO A 161 2.01 7.24 -7.10
N ALA A 162 2.44 8.49 -7.21
CA ALA A 162 3.29 9.14 -6.21
C ALA A 162 2.56 9.20 -4.86
N ARG A 163 2.91 8.26 -3.98
CA ARG A 163 2.44 8.16 -2.59
C ARG A 163 3.58 8.53 -1.67
N VAL A 164 3.32 9.31 -0.63
CA VAL A 164 4.36 9.65 0.36
C VAL A 164 4.99 8.36 0.91
N GLY A 165 6.31 8.36 1.01
CA GLY A 165 7.10 7.21 1.42
C GLY A 165 7.32 6.14 0.35
N ALA A 166 6.61 6.18 -0.78
CA ALA A 166 6.84 5.26 -1.89
C ALA A 166 8.17 5.57 -2.59
N PRO A 167 8.90 4.54 -3.05
CA PRO A 167 10.13 4.73 -3.80
C PRO A 167 9.86 5.42 -5.13
N VAL A 168 10.77 6.30 -5.55
CA VAL A 168 10.73 6.89 -6.90
C VAL A 168 11.41 5.94 -7.88
N SER A 169 10.62 5.14 -8.60
CA SER A 169 11.12 4.03 -9.43
C SER A 169 12.25 4.41 -10.37
N GLU A 170 12.15 5.55 -11.06
CA GLU A 170 13.19 5.97 -12.01
C GLU A 170 14.50 6.41 -11.34
N LEU A 171 14.49 6.74 -10.04
CA LEU A 171 15.66 7.21 -9.30
C LEU A 171 16.32 6.10 -8.48
N GLN A 172 15.75 4.89 -8.41
CA GLN A 172 16.29 3.82 -7.56
C GLN A 172 17.73 3.41 -7.94
N SER A 173 18.14 3.62 -9.19
CA SER A 173 19.52 3.39 -9.63
C SER A 173 20.57 4.30 -8.96
N LEU A 174 20.13 5.37 -8.28
CA LEU A 174 21.01 6.32 -7.60
C LEU A 174 21.27 5.93 -6.14
N LEU A 175 20.62 4.90 -5.62
CA LEU A 175 20.89 4.41 -4.27
C LEU A 175 22.34 3.92 -4.15
N GLY A 176 23.01 4.33 -3.07
CA GLY A 176 24.42 4.04 -2.81
C GLY A 176 25.43 4.93 -3.57
N ALA A 177 24.98 5.70 -4.57
CA ALA A 177 25.83 6.66 -5.27
C ALA A 177 26.31 7.76 -4.31
N ARG A 178 27.49 8.34 -4.58
CA ARG A 178 27.98 9.49 -3.83
C ARG A 178 27.08 10.68 -4.11
N GLY A 179 26.78 11.47 -3.08
CA GLY A 179 25.85 12.60 -3.16
C GLY A 179 26.12 13.51 -4.37
N SER A 180 27.36 13.98 -4.53
CA SER A 180 27.75 14.84 -5.65
C SER A 180 27.45 14.25 -7.04
N SER A 181 27.73 12.96 -7.25
CA SER A 181 27.45 12.29 -8.53
C SER A 181 25.95 12.08 -8.76
N ALA A 182 25.21 11.80 -7.69
CA ALA A 182 23.78 11.54 -7.75
C ALA A 182 22.97 12.83 -7.96
N GLU A 183 23.38 13.94 -7.33
CA GLU A 183 22.78 15.26 -7.53
C GLU A 183 22.98 15.79 -8.96
N ALA A 184 24.16 15.55 -9.54
CA ALA A 184 24.41 15.86 -10.94
C ALA A 184 23.46 15.09 -11.88
N GLU A 185 23.18 13.83 -11.55
CA GLU A 185 22.25 13.00 -12.33
C GLU A 185 20.78 13.40 -12.10
N LEU A 186 20.39 13.82 -10.89
CA LEU A 186 19.07 14.42 -10.63
C LEU A 186 18.86 15.68 -11.49
N THR A 187 19.86 16.56 -11.50
CA THR A 187 19.84 17.79 -12.31
C THR A 187 19.76 17.48 -13.79
N ARG A 188 20.53 16.49 -14.27
CA ARG A 188 20.47 16.01 -15.67
C ARG A 188 19.08 15.47 -16.05
N ARG A 189 18.36 14.90 -15.09
CA ARG A 189 16.98 14.42 -15.24
C ARG A 189 15.93 15.51 -15.01
N SER A 190 16.34 16.78 -14.95
CA SER A 190 15.48 17.95 -14.76
C SER A 190 14.74 17.99 -13.42
N TYR A 191 15.26 17.31 -12.40
CA TYR A 191 14.80 17.53 -11.03
C TYR A 191 15.34 18.86 -10.50
N SER A 192 14.48 19.64 -9.86
CA SER A 192 14.85 20.95 -9.33
C SER A 192 15.08 20.88 -7.82
N TYR A 193 16.25 21.30 -7.35
CA TYR A 193 16.53 21.39 -5.91
C TYR A 193 15.61 22.43 -5.25
N ARG A 194 15.05 22.09 -4.09
CA ARG A 194 14.11 22.94 -3.33
C ARG A 194 14.57 23.26 -1.92
N GLY A 195 15.53 22.52 -1.39
CA GLY A 195 16.06 22.77 -0.05
C GLY A 195 16.62 21.51 0.57
N GLY A 196 17.07 21.62 1.81
CA GLY A 196 17.54 20.49 2.58
C GLY A 196 17.63 20.78 4.06
N ASP A 197 17.49 19.72 4.83
CA ASP A 197 17.55 19.74 6.28
C ASP A 197 18.60 18.73 6.74
N GLN A 198 19.23 18.99 7.88
CA GLN A 198 20.10 18.03 8.53
C GLN A 198 19.36 17.38 9.71
N LEU A 199 19.37 16.06 9.76
CA LEU A 199 18.69 15.29 10.80
C LEU A 199 19.62 14.17 11.29
N GLY A 200 20.24 14.41 12.45
CA GLY A 200 21.24 13.51 13.03
C GLY A 200 22.51 13.43 12.18
N ASP A 201 22.88 12.20 11.80
CA ASP A 201 24.01 11.86 10.93
C ASP A 201 23.65 11.93 9.43
N SER A 202 22.40 12.28 9.12
CA SER A 202 21.86 12.20 7.78
C SER A 202 21.46 13.60 7.27
N ALA A 203 21.77 13.86 6.00
CA ALA A 203 21.30 15.04 5.28
C ALA A 203 20.11 14.65 4.41
N PHE A 204 19.05 15.44 4.47
CA PHE A 204 17.88 15.29 3.61
C PHE A 204 17.87 16.42 2.58
N THR A 205 17.69 16.10 1.30
CA THR A 205 17.50 17.08 0.24
C THR A 205 16.16 16.86 -0.45
N TYR A 206 15.50 17.95 -0.81
CA TYR A 206 14.17 17.96 -1.42
C TYR A 206 14.27 18.41 -2.87
N TRP A 207 13.64 17.63 -3.75
CA TRP A 207 13.72 17.81 -5.19
C TRP A 207 12.33 17.76 -5.80
N GLN A 208 12.02 18.70 -6.68
CA GLN A 208 10.78 18.69 -7.42
C GLN A 208 10.95 17.88 -8.72
N GLN A 209 10.07 16.90 -8.91
CA GLN A 209 10.00 16.08 -10.10
C GLN A 209 9.47 16.89 -11.29
N PRO A 210 10.07 16.77 -12.49
CA PRO A 210 9.56 17.46 -13.67
C PRO A 210 8.19 16.93 -14.08
N ARG A 211 7.38 17.79 -14.71
CA ARG A 211 6.02 17.52 -15.24
C ARG A 211 4.93 17.25 -14.20
N THR A 212 5.21 16.44 -13.18
CA THR A 212 4.23 16.05 -12.16
C THR A 212 4.22 16.99 -10.95
N ASN A 213 5.31 17.73 -10.73
CA ASN A 213 5.52 18.59 -9.55
C ASN A 213 5.51 17.84 -8.21
N ASN A 214 5.67 16.51 -8.22
CA ASN A 214 5.79 15.74 -6.99
C ASN A 214 7.09 16.12 -6.26
N CYS A 215 7.04 16.11 -4.93
CA CYS A 215 8.22 16.35 -4.11
C CYS A 215 8.91 15.02 -3.78
N VAL A 216 10.22 14.98 -3.93
CA VAL A 216 11.07 13.82 -3.67
C VAL A 216 12.03 14.17 -2.55
N ALA A 217 12.06 13.34 -1.51
CA ALA A 217 13.05 13.40 -0.45
C ALA A 217 14.17 12.41 -0.75
N VAL A 218 15.40 12.90 -0.67
CA VAL A 218 16.62 12.10 -0.77
C VAL A 218 17.29 12.13 0.60
N ARG A 219 17.57 10.96 1.18
CA ARG A 219 18.40 10.87 2.39
C ARG A 219 19.82 10.49 2.01
N THR A 220 20.79 11.23 2.52
CA THR A 220 22.21 10.99 2.37
C THR A 220 22.84 10.74 3.73
N THR A 221 23.54 9.62 3.88
CA THR A 221 24.29 9.25 5.10
C THR A 221 25.67 8.77 4.65
N ASP A 222 26.73 9.15 5.34
CA ASP A 222 28.13 8.89 4.95
C ASP A 222 28.45 9.32 3.50
N GLY A 223 27.85 10.43 3.08
CA GLY A 223 28.01 11.00 1.74
C GLY A 223 27.39 10.17 0.61
N ARG A 224 26.52 9.19 0.92
CA ARG A 224 25.85 8.32 -0.06
C ARG A 224 24.34 8.32 0.11
N TYR A 225 23.63 8.22 -1.01
CA TYR A 225 22.17 8.13 -1.01
C TYR A 225 21.70 6.82 -0.38
N GLN A 226 20.91 6.92 0.68
CA GLN A 226 20.35 5.77 1.40
C GLN A 226 18.89 5.50 1.02
N SER A 227 18.13 6.54 0.67
CA SER A 227 16.73 6.42 0.26
C SER A 227 16.32 7.56 -0.66
N ILE A 228 15.42 7.27 -1.60
CA ILE A 228 14.79 8.26 -2.48
C ILE A 228 13.31 7.92 -2.58
N THR A 229 12.47 8.74 -1.95
CA THR A 229 11.03 8.50 -1.80
C THR A 229 10.25 9.77 -2.10
N TYR A 230 9.01 9.62 -2.54
CA TYR A 230 8.09 10.75 -2.57
C TYR A 230 7.84 11.27 -1.15
N THR A 231 7.65 12.58 -1.03
CA THR A 231 7.37 13.27 0.24
C THR A 231 6.28 14.32 0.03
N GLU A 232 5.89 14.99 1.11
CA GLU A 232 4.88 16.04 1.11
C GLU A 232 5.27 17.19 0.18
N ALA A 233 4.31 17.70 -0.60
CA ALA A 233 4.53 18.82 -1.51
C ALA A 233 5.05 20.09 -0.79
N GLN A 234 4.76 20.24 0.50
CA GLN A 234 5.20 21.38 1.31
C GLN A 234 6.72 21.43 1.51
N ARG A 235 7.42 20.29 1.48
CA ARG A 235 8.90 20.24 1.60
C ARG A 235 9.63 20.86 0.40
N CYS A 236 8.92 21.04 -0.71
CA CYS A 236 9.44 21.61 -1.94
C CYS A 236 9.03 23.08 -2.16
N ARG A 237 8.45 23.75 -1.16
CA ARG A 237 7.99 25.14 -1.23
C ARG A 237 9.01 26.13 -0.68
#